data_AF-A0A496UTH7-F1
#
_entry.id   AF-A0A496UTH7-F1
#
_cell.length_a   1.000
_cell.length_b   1.000
_cell.length_c   1.000
_cell.angle_alpha   90.00
_cell.angle_beta   90.00
_cell.angle_gamma   90.00
#
_symmetry.space_group_name_H-M   'P 1'
#
loop_
_entity.id
_entity.type
_entity.pdbx_description
1 polymer ?
#
loop_
_entity_poly.entity_id
_entity_poly.type
_entity_poly.pdbx_seq_one_letter_code
_entity_poly.pdbx_strand_id
1 'polypeptide(L)' 'MELISLLVLAIVQGLTEFLPVSSSGHLVLMQHVLDTREGDVFFDVVLHLGTLGSVLAVYRREVRRLLRLDA' A
#
# COMPACT_ATOMS: atom_id res chain seq x y z
N MET A 1 -12.18 -12.84 2.17
CA MET A 1 -12.26 -11.39 2.41
C MET A 1 -13.45 -10.86 1.65
N GLU A 2 -14.40 -10.23 2.32
CA GLU A 2 -15.48 -9.50 1.64
C GLU A 2 -14.89 -8.33 0.84
N LEU A 3 -15.50 -7.98 -0.30
CA LEU A 3 -15.02 -6.91 -1.18
C LEU A 3 -14.89 -5.57 -0.43
N ILE A 4 -15.84 -5.30 0.47
CA ILE A 4 -15.86 -4.08 1.29
C ILE A 4 -14.63 -4.03 2.19
N SER A 5 -14.29 -5.13 2.88
CA SER A 5 -13.11 -5.18 3.74
C SER A 5 -11.82 -4.97 2.94
N LEU A 6 -11.75 -5.55 1.74
CA LEU A 6 -10.60 -5.36 0.85
C LEU A 6 -10.44 -3.90 0.42
N LEU A 7 -11.54 -3.23 0.05
CA LEU A 7 -11.52 -1.81 -0.30
C LEU A 7 -11.11 -0.93 0.88
N VAL A 8 -11.64 -1.21 2.09
CA VAL A 8 -11.28 -0.47 3.30
C VAL A 8 -9.79 -0.61 3.61
N LEU A 9 -9.26 -1.83 3.60
CA LEU A 9 -7.84 -2.09 3.86
C LEU A 9 -6.93 -1.44 2.80
N ALA A 10 -7.33 -1.48 1.53
CA ALA A 10 -6.59 -0.81 0.46
C ALA A 10 -6.57 0.72 0.61
N ILE A 11 -7.68 1.32 1.02
CA ILE A 11 -7.76 2.76 1.32
C ILE A 11 -6.87 3.11 2.51
N VAL A 12 -6.93 2.31 3.59
CA VAL A 12 -6.11 2.51 4.79
C VAL A 12 -4.63 2.46 4.44
N GLN A 13 -4.17 1.43 3.70
CA GLN A 13 -2.79 1.36 3.23
C GLN A 13 -2.43 2.57 2.37
N GLY A 14 -3.25 2.86 1.34
CA GLY A 14 -2.97 3.94 0.39
C GLY A 14 -2.86 5.32 1.05
N LEU A 15 -3.64 5.57 2.10
CA LEU A 15 -3.53 6.80 2.88
C LEU A 15 -2.30 6.76 3.81
N THR A 16 -2.14 5.69 4.59
CA THR A 16 -1.16 5.64 5.67
C THR A 16 0.28 5.41 5.22
N GLU A 17 0.51 4.82 4.04
CA GLU A 17 1.86 4.53 3.54
C GLU A 17 2.70 5.79 3.31
N PHE A 18 2.06 6.88 2.90
CA PHE A 18 2.74 8.15 2.63
C PHE A 18 2.84 9.06 3.86
N LEU A 19 2.18 8.67 4.96
CA LEU A 19 2.17 9.40 6.22
C LEU A 19 3.16 8.72 7.20
N PRO A 20 3.90 9.48 8.02
CA PRO A 20 4.83 8.92 9.00
C PRO A 20 4.08 8.40 10.25
N VAL A 21 3.15 7.46 10.05
CA VAL A 21 2.20 6.97 11.07
C VAL A 21 2.18 5.44 11.22
N SER A 22 3.08 4.72 10.55
CA SER A 22 3.13 3.25 10.47
C SER A 22 1.89 2.64 9.80
N SER A 23 1.98 2.38 8.49
CA SER A 23 0.92 1.76 7.70
C SER A 23 0.62 0.33 8.15
N SER A 24 1.65 -0.47 8.44
CA SER A 24 1.51 -1.85 8.92
C SER A 24 0.72 -1.94 10.23
N GLY A 25 0.95 -1.01 11.17
CA GLY A 25 0.20 -0.96 12.42
C GLY A 25 -1.29 -0.69 12.19
N HIS A 26 -1.61 0.29 11.33
CA HIS A 26 -3.00 0.59 10.98
C HIS A 26 -3.67 -0.58 10.23
N LEU A 27 -2.94 -1.26 9.36
CA LEU A 27 -3.46 -2.39 8.59
C LEU A 27 -3.83 -3.56 9.50
N VAL A 28 -2.96 -3.93 10.45
CA VAL A 28 -3.24 -4.99 11.44
C VAL A 28 -4.43 -4.61 12.33
N LEU A 29 -4.50 -3.37 12.81
CA LEU A 29 -5.64 -2.89 13.61
C LEU A 29 -6.96 -2.97 12.84
N MET A 30 -6.96 -2.58 11.56
CA MET A 30 -8.16 -2.65 10.73
C MET A 30 -8.52 -4.09 10.36
N GLN A 31 -7.52 -4.96 10.18
CA GLN A 31 -7.75 -6.38 9.95
C GLN A 31 -8.48 -7.01 11.14
N HIS A 32 -8.06 -6.67 12.36
CA HIS A 32 -8.71 -7.07 13.61
C HIS A 32 -10.15 -6.57 13.72
N VAL A 33 -10.39 -5.28 13.46
CA VAL A 33 -11.74 -4.66 13.53
C VAL A 33 -12.71 -5.28 12.52
N LEU A 34 -12.22 -5.65 11.33
CA LEU A 34 -13.03 -6.23 10.26
C LEU A 34 -13.16 -7.75 10.36
N ASP A 35 -12.65 -8.38 11.43
CA ASP A 35 -12.58 -9.83 11.63
C ASP A 35 -12.00 -10.56 10.40
N THR A 36 -10.96 -9.95 9.84
CA THR A 36 -10.20 -10.49 8.71
C THR A 36 -8.92 -11.16 9.19
N ARG A 37 -8.35 -12.02 8.35
CA ARG A 37 -7.08 -12.70 8.69
C ARG A 37 -5.97 -11.68 8.89
N GLU A 38 -5.57 -11.51 10.15
CA GLU A 38 -4.41 -10.71 10.52
C GLU A 38 -3.12 -11.30 9.92
N GLY A 39 -2.25 -10.42 9.42
CA GLY A 39 -0.89 -10.80 9.02
C GLY A 39 -0.80 -11.72 7.80
N ASP A 40 -1.76 -11.63 6.87
CA ASP A 40 -1.61 -12.23 5.55
C ASP A 40 -0.51 -11.50 4.76
N VAL A 41 0.72 -12.03 4.87
CA VAL A 41 1.92 -11.47 4.22
C VAL A 41 1.71 -11.26 2.72
N PHE A 42 0.98 -12.17 2.05
CA PHE A 42 0.75 -12.02 0.62
C PHE A 42 -0.13 -10.79 0.33
N PHE A 43 -1.20 -10.62 1.10
CA PHE A 43 -2.09 -9.47 0.97
C PHE A 43 -1.36 -8.16 1.26
N ASP A 44 -0.59 -8.11 2.35
CA ASP A 44 0.16 -6.92 2.73
C ASP A 44 1.17 -6.52 1.63
N VAL A 45 1.89 -7.50 1.06
CA VAL A 45 2.82 -7.25 -0.06
C VAL A 45 2.08 -6.69 -1.28
N VAL A 46 0.92 -7.25 -1.64
CA VAL A 46 0.12 -6.74 -2.78
C VAL A 46 -0.31 -5.29 -2.54
N LEU A 47 -0.72 -4.94 -1.32
CA LEU A 47 -1.08 -3.57 -0.99
C LEU A 47 0.12 -2.60 -1.09
N HIS A 48 1.30 -3.02 -0.61
CA HIS A 48 2.54 -2.23 -0.76
C HIS A 48 2.99 -2.13 -2.23
N LEU A 49 2.76 -3.15 -3.05
CA LEU A 49 3.00 -3.05 -4.50
C LEU A 49 2.07 -2.02 -5.15
N GLY A 50 0.84 -1.88 -4.65
CA GLY A 50 -0.09 -0.83 -5.08
C GLY A 50 0.44 0.57 -4.79
N THR A 51 0.93 0.83 -3.58
CA THR A 51 1.50 2.13 -3.19
C THR A 51 2.84 2.42 -3.87
N LEU A 52 3.69 1.40 -4.06
CA LEU A 52 4.88 1.52 -4.89
C LEU A 52 4.49 1.89 -6.33
N GLY A 53 3.48 1.23 -6.89
CA GLY A 53 2.95 1.53 -8.21
C GLY A 53 2.49 2.98 -8.35
N SER A 54 1.81 3.55 -7.34
CA SER A 54 1.41 4.95 -7.37
C SER A 54 2.61 5.90 -7.33
N VAL A 55 3.63 5.61 -6.52
CA VAL A 55 4.88 6.40 -6.51
C VAL A 55 5.57 6.34 -7.87
N LEU A 56 5.73 5.15 -8.45
CA LEU A 56 6.35 4.99 -9.77
C LEU A 56 5.55 5.71 -10.85
N ALA A 57 4.22 5.70 -10.81
CA ALA A 57 3.37 6.38 -11.79
C ALA A 57 3.47 7.91 -11.70
N VAL A 58 3.41 8.45 -10.48
CA VAL A 58 3.48 9.91 -10.21
C VAL A 58 4.88 10.44 -10.52
N TYR A 59 5.92 9.77 -10.02
CA TYR A 59 7.32 10.18 -10.16
C TYR A 59 8.03 9.55 -11.37
N ARG A 60 7.29 8.99 -12.34
CA ARG A 60 7.87 8.27 -13.51
C ARG A 60 8.97 9.02 -14.26
N ARG A 61 8.90 10.34 -14.33
CA ARG A 61 9.94 11.17 -14.98
C ARG A 61 11.21 11.23 -14.13
N GLU A 62 11.06 11.49 -12.83
CA GLU A 62 12.19 11.55 -11.91
C GLU A 62 12.85 10.18 -11.76
N VAL A 63 12.06 9.10 -11.69
CA VAL A 63 12.58 7.73 -11.65
C VAL A 63 13.37 7.40 -12.91
N ARG A 64 12.88 7.74 -14.11
CA ARG A 64 13.62 7.52 -15.37
C ARG A 64 14.94 8.31 -15.42
N ARG A 65 14.91 9.56 -14.95
CA ARG A 65 16.10 10.39 -14.79
C ARG A 65 17.11 9.75 -13.84
N LEU A 66 16.69 9.28 -12.67
CA LEU A 66 17.55 8.61 -11.68
C LEU A 66 18.18 7.33 -12.26
N LEU A 67 17.43 6.59 -13.08
CA LEU A 67 17.90 5.38 -13.76
C LEU A 67 18.72 5.67 -15.03
N ARG A 68 18.96 6.95 -15.37
CA ARG A 68 19.66 7.38 -16.60
C ARG A 68 19.05 6.80 -17.89
N LEU A 69 17.73 6.58 -17.88
CA LEU A 69 17.00 6.09 -19.05
C LEU A 69 16.73 7.21 -20.07
N ASP A 70 16.94 8.46 -19.67
CA ASP A 70 16.75 9.66 -20.50
C ASP A 70 18.09 10.16 -21.11
N ALA A 71 19.16 9.34 -21.09
CA ALA A 71 20.50 9.68 -21.59
C ALA A 71 20.67 9.38 -23.09
#